data_AF-A0A4Z1IDU6-F1
#
_entry.id   AF-A0A4Z1IDU6-F1
#
_cell.length_a   1.000
_cell.length_b   1.000
_cell.length_c   1.000
_cell.angle_alpha   90.00
_cell.angle_beta   90.00
_cell.angle_gamma   90.00
#
_symmetry.space_group_name_H-M   'P 1'
#
loop_
_entity.id
_entity.type
_entity.pdbx_description
1 polymer ?
#
loop_
_entity_poly.entity_id
_entity_poly.type
_entity_poly.pdbx_seq_one_letter_code
_entity_poly.pdbx_strand_id
1 'polypeptide(L)'
;MVSTNGKGPRFANIVRRQIASNLPDKIGEGIEKIGKLRQMLRKVAPGPEEGPKRMAWMIKVSDAYSLENLHAMNEEDMEMLLRFYAPNQVPRFHCLQKMKDKSWDLGCLRPLKGEDETFDGSWGFSVGWG
;
A
#
# COMPACT_ATOMS: atom_id res chain seq x y z
N MET A 1 15.23 -5.49 10.06
CA MET A 1 16.40 -6.08 10.76
C MET A 1 15.90 -7.29 11.55
N VAL A 2 16.60 -8.43 11.52
CA VAL A 2 16.26 -9.61 12.35
C VAL A 2 17.30 -9.71 13.47
N SER A 3 16.86 -9.56 14.71
CA SER A 3 17.69 -9.66 15.93
C SER A 3 17.15 -10.76 16.83
N THR A 4 18.07 -11.47 17.48
CA THR A 4 17.76 -12.50 18.48
C THR A 4 18.14 -12.05 19.89
N ASN A 5 18.36 -10.75 20.13
CA ASN A 5 18.75 -10.19 21.44
C ASN A 5 19.92 -10.97 22.10
N GLY A 6 20.94 -11.29 21.32
CA GLY A 6 22.12 -12.03 21.79
C GLY A 6 21.94 -13.56 21.86
N LYS A 7 20.76 -14.12 21.55
CA LYS A 7 20.47 -15.57 21.60
C LYS A 7 20.97 -16.34 20.38
N GLY A 8 22.12 -15.95 19.84
CA GLY A 8 22.82 -16.65 18.77
C GLY A 8 22.66 -16.00 17.38
N PRO A 9 23.77 -15.58 16.73
CA PRO A 9 23.73 -14.95 15.41
C PRO A 9 23.34 -15.92 14.29
N ARG A 10 23.56 -17.23 14.48
CA ARG A 10 23.15 -18.26 13.50
C ARG A 10 21.64 -18.35 13.36
N PHE A 11 20.90 -18.32 14.47
CA PHE A 11 19.44 -18.37 14.43
C PHE A 11 18.85 -17.13 13.74
N ALA A 12 19.39 -15.94 14.03
CA ALA A 12 19.01 -14.71 13.33
C ALA A 12 19.20 -14.81 11.81
N ASN A 13 20.26 -15.48 11.36
CA ASN A 13 20.51 -15.71 9.93
C ASN A 13 19.55 -16.73 9.31
N ILE A 14 19.22 -17.81 10.01
CA ILE A 14 18.21 -18.79 9.56
C ILE A 14 16.87 -18.10 9.36
N VAL A 15 16.40 -17.35 10.36
CA VAL A 15 15.14 -16.59 10.27
C VAL A 15 15.18 -15.59 9.13
N ARG A 16 16.28 -14.84 8.96
CA ARG A 16 16.43 -13.88 7.84
C ARG A 16 16.31 -14.56 6.47
N ARG A 17 16.96 -15.71 6.28
CA ARG A 17 16.89 -16.47 5.03
C ARG A 17 15.48 -17.01 4.78
N GLN A 18 14.83 -17.51 5.82
CA GLN A 18 13.45 -18.00 5.74
C GLN A 18 12.48 -16.86 5.37
N ILE A 19 12.63 -15.67 5.95
CA ILE A 19 11.81 -14.51 5.55
C ILE A 19 12.05 -14.19 4.08
N ALA A 20 13.31 -14.08 3.65
CA ALA A 20 13.66 -13.76 2.27
C ALA A 20 13.10 -14.77 1.26
N SER A 21 13.12 -16.07 1.58
CA SER A 21 12.59 -17.12 0.70
C SER A 21 11.06 -17.17 0.64
N ASN A 22 10.36 -16.56 1.60
CA ASN A 22 8.89 -16.49 1.62
C ASN A 22 8.36 -15.14 1.11
N LEU A 23 9.23 -14.21 0.72
CA LEU A 23 8.76 -12.98 0.08
C LEU A 23 8.14 -13.32 -1.28
N PRO A 24 6.97 -12.75 -1.61
CA PRO A 24 6.37 -12.93 -2.92
C PRO A 24 7.30 -12.48 -4.05
N ASP A 25 7.22 -13.17 -5.18
CA ASP A 25 7.93 -12.78 -6.39
C ASP A 25 7.55 -11.35 -6.80
N LYS A 26 8.53 -10.62 -7.34
CA LYS A 26 8.36 -9.24 -7.86
C LYS A 26 7.85 -8.21 -6.84
N ILE A 27 8.01 -8.46 -5.53
CA ILE A 27 7.68 -7.46 -4.50
C ILE A 27 8.38 -6.11 -4.71
N GLY A 28 9.59 -6.12 -5.28
CA GLY A 28 10.34 -4.90 -5.63
C GLY A 28 9.61 -4.01 -6.63
N GLU A 29 8.97 -4.60 -7.65
CA GLU A 29 8.21 -3.83 -8.63
C GLU A 29 6.99 -3.16 -7.98
N GLY A 30 6.30 -3.84 -7.07
CA GLY A 30 5.20 -3.26 -6.30
C GLY A 30 5.65 -2.07 -5.44
N ILE A 31 6.83 -2.16 -4.82
CA ILE A 31 7.42 -1.06 -4.04
C ILE A 31 7.69 0.15 -4.93
N GLU A 32 8.25 -0.05 -6.13
CA GLU A 32 8.49 1.04 -7.09
C GLU A 32 7.18 1.71 -7.53
N LYS A 33 6.12 0.93 -7.77
CA LYS A 33 4.79 1.46 -8.11
C LYS A 33 4.19 2.31 -7.00
N ILE A 34 4.28 1.87 -5.73
CA ILE A 34 3.87 2.67 -4.56
C ILE A 34 4.71 3.95 -4.46
N GLY A 35 6.04 3.83 -4.64
CA GLY A 35 6.96 4.96 -4.63
C GLY A 35 6.58 6.02 -5.66
N LYS A 36 6.29 5.58 -6.90
CA LYS A 36 5.82 6.45 -7.98
C LYS A 36 4.48 7.11 -7.66
N LEU A 37 3.49 6.34 -7.18
CA LEU A 37 2.19 6.89 -6.77
C LEU A 37 2.36 7.97 -5.69
N ARG A 38 3.22 7.74 -4.69
CA ARG A 38 3.51 8.71 -3.63
C ARG A 38 4.15 9.98 -4.17
N GLN A 39 5.05 9.87 -5.17
CA GLN A 39 5.65 11.03 -5.83
C GLN A 39 4.60 11.82 -6.62
N MET A 40 3.71 11.15 -7.35
CA MET A 40 2.62 11.79 -8.09
C MET A 40 1.64 12.49 -7.13
N LEU A 41 1.30 11.84 -6.01
CA LEU A 41 0.44 12.42 -4.98
C LEU A 41 1.00 13.72 -4.38
N ARG A 42 2.32 13.80 -4.19
CA ARG A 42 2.98 15.05 -3.75
C ARG A 42 2.86 16.17 -4.78
N LYS A 43 2.73 15.87 -6.08
CA LYS A 43 2.48 16.90 -7.11
C LYS A 43 1.03 17.38 -7.07
N VAL A 44 0.08 16.50 -6.78
CA VAL A 44 -1.35 16.83 -6.67
C VAL A 44 -1.64 17.65 -5.41
N ALA A 45 -1.01 17.30 -4.29
CA ALA A 45 -1.16 17.97 -3.01
C ALA A 45 0.23 18.36 -2.46
N PRO A 46 0.83 19.48 -2.91
CA PRO A 46 2.20 19.86 -2.57
C PRO A 46 2.36 20.44 -1.16
N GLY A 47 1.27 20.91 -0.56
CA GLY A 47 1.29 21.58 0.74
C GLY A 47 1.87 20.71 1.86
N PRO A 48 2.70 21.27 2.77
CA PRO A 48 3.20 20.53 3.94
C PRO A 48 2.06 20.07 4.88
N GLU A 49 0.99 20.84 4.99
CA GLU A 49 -0.22 20.53 5.76
C GLU A 49 -0.97 19.28 5.26
N GLU A 50 -0.83 18.97 3.97
CA GLU A 50 -1.40 17.76 3.37
C GLU A 50 -0.59 16.50 3.73
N GLY A 51 0.54 16.63 4.41
CA GLY A 51 1.43 15.53 4.81
C GLY A 51 0.71 14.36 5.50
N PRO A 52 0.02 14.59 6.63
CA PRO A 52 -0.73 13.56 7.33
C PRO A 52 -1.83 12.94 6.46
N LYS A 53 -2.55 13.75 5.68
CA LYS A 53 -3.64 13.30 4.81
C LYS A 53 -3.14 12.41 3.66
N ARG A 54 -2.01 12.77 3.02
CA ARG A 54 -1.34 11.93 2.02
C ARG A 54 -0.93 10.58 2.61
N MET A 55 -0.39 10.57 3.82
CA MET A 55 0.04 9.33 4.48
C MET A 55 -1.15 8.42 4.80
N ALA A 56 -2.21 8.97 5.40
CA ALA A 56 -3.44 8.24 5.69
C ALA A 56 -4.08 7.67 4.41
N TRP A 57 -4.13 8.44 3.33
CA TRP A 57 -4.69 7.96 2.07
C TRP A 57 -3.82 6.88 1.41
N MET A 58 -2.48 6.99 1.48
CA MET A 58 -1.58 5.94 0.99
C MET A 58 -1.70 4.62 1.77
N ILE A 59 -1.98 4.68 3.08
CA ILE A 59 -2.29 3.50 3.89
C ILE A 59 -3.56 2.84 3.34
N LYS A 60 -4.65 3.61 3.17
CA LYS A 60 -5.91 3.10 2.60
C LYS A 60 -5.72 2.44 1.23
N VAL A 61 -4.88 3.01 0.36
CA VAL A 61 -4.57 2.40 -0.94
C VAL A 61 -3.81 1.08 -0.79
N SER A 62 -2.88 1.01 0.16
CA SER A 62 -2.05 -0.18 0.41
C SER A 62 -2.85 -1.30 1.06
N ASP A 63 -3.83 -0.98 1.89
CA ASP A 63 -4.75 -1.95 2.49
C ASP A 63 -5.79 -2.44 1.46
N ALA A 64 -6.23 -1.55 0.56
CA ALA A 64 -7.23 -1.87 -0.46
C ALA A 64 -6.71 -2.78 -1.58
N TYR A 65 -5.42 -2.68 -1.94
CA TYR A 65 -4.85 -3.33 -3.11
C TYR A 65 -3.82 -4.39 -2.74
N SER A 66 -4.04 -5.62 -3.22
CA SER A 66 -3.04 -6.68 -3.14
C SER A 66 -1.80 -6.38 -3.97
N LEU A 67 -0.72 -7.13 -3.73
CA LEU A 67 0.53 -6.97 -4.48
C LEU A 67 0.34 -7.16 -6.00
N GLU A 68 -0.54 -8.08 -6.39
CA GLU A 68 -0.88 -8.34 -7.79
C GLU A 68 -1.57 -7.13 -8.43
N ASN A 69 -2.48 -6.46 -7.71
CA ASN A 69 -3.12 -5.24 -8.18
C ASN A 69 -2.09 -4.11 -8.34
N LEU A 70 -1.17 -3.96 -7.38
CA LEU A 70 -0.12 -2.95 -7.43
C LEU A 70 0.82 -3.17 -8.61
N HIS A 71 1.19 -4.43 -8.89
CA HIS A 71 2.00 -4.80 -10.04
C HIS A 71 1.27 -4.51 -11.37
N ALA A 72 -0.03 -4.82 -11.45
CA ALA A 72 -0.86 -4.55 -12.63
C ALA A 72 -1.20 -3.06 -12.85
N MET A 73 -0.88 -2.18 -11.89
CA MET A 73 -1.20 -0.76 -11.95
C MET A 73 -0.26 -0.01 -12.89
N ASN A 74 -0.82 0.64 -13.90
CA ASN A 74 -0.06 1.50 -14.82
C ASN A 74 -0.17 2.98 -14.43
N GLU A 75 0.57 3.84 -15.11
CA GLU A 75 0.62 5.28 -14.80
C GLU A 75 -0.74 5.96 -14.98
N GLU A 76 -1.50 5.58 -16.01
CA GLU A 76 -2.87 6.05 -16.21
C GLU A 76 -3.81 5.63 -15.06
N ASP A 77 -3.64 4.43 -14.51
CA ASP A 77 -4.40 3.97 -13.36
C ASP A 77 -4.07 4.81 -12.13
N MET A 78 -2.78 5.13 -11.93
CA MET A 78 -2.35 6.03 -10.85
C MET A 78 -2.96 7.42 -11.00
N GLU A 79 -2.95 8.01 -12.20
CA GLU A 79 -3.57 9.30 -12.46
C GLU A 79 -5.07 9.30 -12.17
N MET A 80 -5.76 8.23 -12.58
CA MET A 80 -7.18 8.05 -12.29
C MET A 80 -7.44 7.90 -10.79
N LEU A 81 -6.61 7.12 -10.10
CA LEU A 81 -6.71 6.88 -8.66
C LEU A 81 -6.52 8.17 -7.86
N LEU A 82 -5.60 9.02 -8.27
CA LEU A 82 -5.33 10.30 -7.62
C LEU A 82 -6.53 11.26 -7.64
N ARG A 83 -7.49 11.09 -8.57
CA ARG A 83 -8.75 11.85 -8.56
C ARG A 83 -9.60 11.56 -7.32
N PHE A 84 -9.41 10.41 -6.69
CA PHE A 84 -10.10 10.01 -5.45
C PHE A 84 -9.40 10.49 -4.18
N TYR A 85 -8.27 11.21 -4.30
CA TYR A 85 -7.59 11.80 -3.14
C TYR A 85 -8.44 12.88 -2.45
N ALA A 86 -8.98 13.83 -3.22
CA ALA A 86 -9.82 14.90 -2.67
C ALA A 86 -11.06 14.38 -1.89
N PRO A 87 -11.84 13.41 -2.43
CA PRO A 87 -12.94 12.81 -1.67
C PRO A 87 -12.49 11.81 -0.60
N ASN A 88 -11.18 11.55 -0.45
CA ASN A 88 -10.60 10.61 0.51
C ASN A 88 -11.17 9.17 0.37
N GLN A 89 -11.33 8.72 -0.88
CA GLN A 89 -11.85 7.40 -1.20
C GLN A 89 -10.81 6.59 -1.98
N VAL A 90 -10.95 5.27 -1.95
CA VAL A 90 -10.16 4.35 -2.76
C VAL A 90 -11.14 3.40 -3.45
N PRO A 91 -11.30 3.48 -4.77
CA PRO A 91 -12.15 2.56 -5.51
C PRO A 91 -11.53 1.16 -5.55
N ARG A 92 -12.32 0.14 -5.89
CA ARG A 92 -11.76 -1.20 -6.15
C ARG A 92 -10.89 -1.17 -7.42
N PHE A 93 -9.78 -1.90 -7.44
CA PHE A 93 -8.82 -1.85 -8.55
C PHE A 93 -9.44 -2.20 -9.91
N HIS A 94 -10.20 -3.29 -10.01
CA HIS A 94 -10.90 -3.65 -11.25
C HIS A 94 -11.91 -2.57 -11.71
N CYS A 95 -12.52 -1.84 -10.78
CA CYS A 95 -13.40 -0.72 -11.12
C CYS A 95 -12.62 0.48 -11.66
N LEU A 96 -11.47 0.78 -11.05
CA LEU A 96 -10.53 1.79 -11.55
C LEU A 96 -10.14 1.48 -13.01
N GLN A 97 -9.85 0.22 -13.33
CA GLN A 97 -9.52 -0.20 -14.68
C GLN A 97 -10.71 -0.07 -15.64
N LYS A 98 -11.93 -0.43 -15.23
CA LYS A 98 -13.15 -0.30 -16.06
C LYS A 98 -13.58 1.13 -16.33
N MET A 99 -13.22 2.07 -15.46
CA MET A 99 -13.48 3.50 -15.69
C MET A 99 -12.76 4.04 -16.93
N LYS A 100 -11.74 3.34 -17.43
CA LYS A 100 -11.09 3.62 -18.74
C LYS A 100 -12.06 3.43 -19.92
N ASP A 101 -12.97 2.47 -19.83
CA ASP A 101 -13.87 2.08 -20.93
C ASP A 101 -15.21 2.83 -20.92
N LYS A 102 -15.40 3.82 -20.03
CA LYS A 102 -16.67 4.56 -19.79
C LYS A 102 -17.89 3.69 -19.44
N SER A 103 -17.71 2.38 -19.26
CA SER A 103 -18.70 1.43 -18.75
C SER A 103 -18.63 1.40 -17.22
N TRP A 104 -19.38 2.27 -16.54
CA TRP A 104 -19.40 2.31 -15.07
C TRP A 104 -20.63 1.59 -14.50
N ASP A 105 -20.40 0.74 -13.51
CA ASP A 105 -21.43 0.09 -12.69
C ASP A 105 -21.55 0.84 -11.34
N LEU A 106 -22.79 1.10 -10.91
CA LEU A 106 -23.13 1.76 -9.63
C LEU A 106 -22.47 1.08 -8.41
N GLY A 107 -22.11 -0.21 -8.53
CA GLY A 107 -21.44 -0.98 -7.48
C GLY A 107 -19.99 -0.59 -7.17
N CYS A 108 -19.33 0.22 -8.02
CA CYS A 108 -17.89 0.49 -7.94
C CYS A 108 -17.45 1.56 -6.92
N LEU A 109 -18.38 2.40 -6.46
CA LEU A 109 -18.15 3.40 -5.39
C LEU A 109 -18.57 2.90 -4.00
N ARG A 110 -18.95 1.62 -3.87
CA ARG A 110 -19.26 1.08 -2.54
C ARG A 110 -17.97 1.04 -1.70
N PRO A 111 -17.99 1.57 -0.47
CA PRO A 111 -16.89 1.41 0.47
C PRO A 111 -16.45 -0.04 0.53
N LEU A 112 -15.13 -0.28 0.56
CA LEU A 112 -14.59 -1.57 0.96
C LEU A 112 -15.15 -1.84 2.36
N LYS A 113 -15.91 -2.92 2.49
CA LYS A 113 -16.73 -3.16 3.68
C LYS A 113 -15.82 -3.61 4.82
N GLY A 114 -15.71 -2.76 5.85
CA GLY A 114 -15.20 -3.11 7.17
C GLY A 114 -13.68 -3.22 7.23
N GLU A 115 -13.04 -2.25 7.85
CA GLU A 115 -11.94 -2.45 8.78
C GLU A 115 -11.80 -1.15 9.58
N ASP A 116 -12.06 -1.25 10.88
CA ASP A 116 -12.02 -0.13 11.81
C ASP A 116 -10.63 0.50 11.84
N GLU A 117 -10.63 1.82 11.86
CA GLU A 117 -9.43 2.66 11.92
C GLU A 117 -8.67 2.46 13.24
N THR A 118 -7.59 1.67 13.24
CA THR A 118 -6.45 1.91 14.14
C THR A 118 -5.16 1.38 13.51
N PHE A 119 -4.58 2.14 12.59
CA PHE A 119 -3.15 2.09 12.35
C PHE A 119 -2.49 3.24 13.12
N ASP A 120 -1.80 2.94 14.22
CA ASP A 120 -1.27 3.90 15.20
C ASP A 120 0.09 4.52 14.81
N GLY A 121 0.60 4.20 13.62
CA GLY A 121 1.89 4.71 13.13
C GLY A 121 3.11 4.01 13.71
N SER A 122 2.96 2.92 14.46
CA SER A 122 4.09 2.12 14.96
C SER A 122 4.65 1.21 13.86
N TRP A 123 5.73 1.65 13.21
CA TRP A 123 6.49 0.81 12.29
C TRP A 123 7.51 -0.03 13.06
N GLY A 124 7.08 -1.20 13.55
CA GLY A 124 7.97 -2.18 14.17
C GLY A 124 7.25 -3.42 14.66
N PHE A 125 7.46 -4.58 14.01
CA PHE A 125 7.01 -5.85 14.56
C PHE A 125 8.16 -6.47 15.37
N SER A 126 8.10 -6.32 16.70
CA SER A 126 8.98 -7.01 17.64
C SER A 126 8.26 -8.24 18.18
N VAL A 127 8.69 -9.44 17.79
CA VAL A 127 8.27 -10.69 18.44
C VAL A 127 9.10 -10.90 19.71
N GLY A 128 8.69 -10.25 20.80
CA GLY A 128 9.22 -10.53 22.13
C GLY A 128 8.56 -11.79 22.68
N TRP A 129 9.35 -12.84 22.96
CA TRP A 129 8.89 -13.93 23.80
C TRP A 129 9.00 -13.46 25.25
N GLY A 130 7.85 -13.25 25.89
CA GLY A 130 7.74 -13.11 27.34
C GLY A 130 7.94 -14.43 28.06
#